data_AF-Q5DHK0-F1
#
_entry.id   AF-Q5DHK0-F1
#
_cell.length_a   1.000
_cell.length_b   1.000
_cell.length_c   1.000
_cell.angle_alpha   90.00
_cell.angle_beta   90.00
_cell.angle_gamma   90.00
#
_symmetry.space_group_name_H-M   'P 1'
#
loop_
_entity.id
_entity.type
_entity.pdbx_description
1 polymer ?
#
loop_
_entity_poly.entity_id
_entity_poly.type
_entity_poly.pdbx_seq_one_letter_code
_entity_poly.pdbx_strand_id
1 'polypeptide(L)'
;MAYNSRNDITNAMETVRLGVKEGKIIPSDITREPLSKCLYTRLSKPLDLLIRTSGEIRLSDFLTWQASENGTIYKFIGNYWPEFSWWDFLSSIFHYQMSYLQLSTLINSKQTTSIQSINNHDDDDDDEQEVNDNLQSMIYSHKENEAHQQRVNSFLDCLDNTFWQKMTILAA
;
A
#
# COMPACT_ATOMS: atom_id res chain seq x y z
N MET A 1 14.31 -18.36 -9.41
CA MET A 1 13.52 -17.11 -9.43
C MET A 1 14.44 -15.97 -9.04
N ALA A 2 14.53 -14.91 -9.84
CA ALA A 2 15.29 -13.71 -9.50
C ALA A 2 14.29 -12.58 -9.20
N TYR A 3 14.17 -12.19 -7.94
CA TYR A 3 13.35 -11.07 -7.50
C TYR A 3 14.26 -9.93 -7.03
N ASN A 4 13.89 -8.69 -7.36
CA ASN A 4 14.38 -7.49 -6.70
C ASN A 4 13.28 -6.42 -6.74
N SER A 5 13.18 -5.61 -5.69
CA SER A 5 12.07 -4.66 -5.57
C SER A 5 12.11 -3.55 -6.60
N ARG A 6 13.29 -3.12 -7.06
CA ARG A 6 13.40 -2.14 -8.15
C ARG A 6 12.78 -2.63 -9.46
N ASN A 7 13.01 -3.88 -9.85
CA ASN A 7 12.41 -4.47 -11.04
C ASN A 7 10.90 -4.70 -10.86
N ASP A 8 10.46 -5.10 -9.67
CA ASP A 8 9.03 -5.21 -9.32
C ASP A 8 8.31 -3.87 -9.54
N ILE A 9 8.86 -2.78 -8.98
CA ILE A 9 8.33 -1.42 -9.15
C ILE A 9 8.40 -0.97 -10.61
N THR A 10 9.50 -1.25 -11.32
CA THR A 10 9.66 -0.89 -12.74
C THR A 10 8.60 -1.58 -13.60
N ASN A 11 8.34 -2.86 -13.35
CA ASN A 11 7.33 -3.63 -14.06
C ASN A 11 5.90 -3.16 -13.72
N ALA A 12 5.64 -2.81 -12.45
CA ALA A 12 4.37 -2.22 -12.04
C ALA A 12 4.14 -0.88 -12.75
N MET A 13 5.16 -0.03 -12.84
CA MET A 13 5.08 1.24 -13.56
C MET A 13 4.84 1.05 -15.06
N GLU A 14 5.48 0.07 -15.69
CA GLU A 14 5.22 -0.26 -17.11
C GLU A 14 3.77 -0.72 -17.33
N THR A 15 3.21 -1.49 -16.39
CA THR A 15 1.81 -1.93 -16.43
C THR A 15 0.86 -0.74 -16.35
N VAL A 16 1.10 0.20 -15.43
CA VAL A 16 0.34 1.45 -15.32
C VAL A 16 0.47 2.29 -16.59
N ARG A 17 1.69 2.43 -17.12
CA ARG A 17 1.97 3.16 -18.37
C ARG A 17 1.18 2.61 -19.56
N LEU A 18 1.05 1.28 -19.65
CA LEU A 18 0.21 0.62 -20.66
C LEU A 18 -1.28 0.90 -20.43
N GLY A 19 -1.75 0.85 -19.17
CA GLY A 19 -3.12 1.22 -18.82
C GLY A 19 -3.49 2.64 -19.25
N VAL A 20 -2.59 3.60 -19.05
CA VAL A 20 -2.76 4.99 -19.53
C VAL A 20 -2.74 5.07 -21.05
N LYS A 21 -1.79 4.39 -21.70
CA LYS A 21 -1.70 4.36 -23.17
C LYS A 21 -2.97 3.78 -23.84
N GLU A 22 -3.59 2.80 -23.19
CA GLU A 22 -4.82 2.15 -23.67
C GLU A 22 -6.09 2.93 -23.29
N GLY A 23 -5.97 4.05 -22.56
CA GLY A 23 -7.10 4.87 -22.13
C GLY A 23 -7.95 4.23 -21.03
N LYS A 24 -7.44 3.21 -20.33
CA LYS A 24 -8.14 2.53 -19.22
C LYS A 24 -8.13 3.38 -17.93
N ILE A 25 -7.06 4.12 -17.72
CA ILE A 25 -6.88 5.09 -16.63
C ILE A 25 -6.27 6.37 -17.19
N ILE A 26 -6.39 7.49 -16.45
CA ILE A 26 -5.75 8.76 -16.79
C ILE A 26 -4.52 9.00 -15.92
N PRO A 27 -3.58 9.91 -16.29
CA PRO A 27 -2.37 10.16 -15.49
C PRO A 27 -2.64 10.57 -14.04
N SER A 28 -3.73 11.28 -13.76
CA SER A 28 -4.13 11.64 -12.40
C SER A 28 -4.64 10.46 -11.58
N ASP A 29 -4.96 9.33 -12.21
CA ASP A 29 -5.33 8.09 -11.49
C ASP A 29 -4.09 7.36 -10.93
N ILE A 30 -2.86 7.76 -11.29
CA ILE A 30 -1.65 7.11 -10.81
C ILE A 30 -1.40 7.52 -9.36
N THR A 31 -1.93 6.74 -8.43
CA THR A 31 -1.70 6.89 -6.99
C THR A 31 -1.02 5.65 -6.42
N ARG A 32 -0.77 5.64 -5.10
CA ARG A 32 -0.13 4.50 -4.43
C ARG A 32 -0.94 3.22 -4.59
N GLU A 33 -2.26 3.30 -4.47
CA GLU A 33 -3.17 2.15 -4.46
C GLU A 33 -3.13 1.33 -5.78
N PRO A 34 -3.38 1.91 -6.97
CA PRO A 34 -3.29 1.19 -8.23
C PRO A 34 -1.86 0.73 -8.55
N LEU A 35 -0.82 1.46 -8.11
CA LEU A 35 0.56 1.01 -8.27
C LEU A 35 0.85 -0.23 -7.42
N SER A 36 0.41 -0.26 -6.15
CA SER A 36 0.51 -1.44 -5.28
C SER A 36 -0.22 -2.66 -5.87
N LYS A 37 -1.35 -2.43 -6.56
CA LYS A 37 -2.10 -3.45 -7.28
C LYS A 37 -1.43 -3.91 -8.58
N CYS A 38 -0.37 -3.25 -9.06
CA CYS A 38 0.41 -3.70 -10.22
C CYS A 38 1.67 -4.47 -9.85
N LEU A 39 2.06 -4.52 -8.56
CA LEU A 39 3.22 -5.27 -8.07
C LEU A 39 2.98 -6.79 -8.16
N TYR A 40 4.07 -7.57 -8.18
CA TYR A 40 3.98 -9.03 -8.15
C TYR A 40 3.27 -9.57 -6.90
N THR A 41 3.31 -8.83 -5.79
CA THR A 41 2.66 -9.21 -4.53
C THR A 41 1.19 -8.83 -4.45
N ARG A 42 0.55 -8.34 -5.53
CA ARG A 42 -0.83 -7.81 -5.47
C ARG A 42 -1.88 -8.80 -4.92
N LEU A 43 -1.64 -10.10 -5.07
CA LEU A 43 -2.52 -11.17 -4.58
C LEU A 43 -2.17 -11.61 -3.14
N SER A 44 -1.10 -11.06 -2.56
CA SER A 44 -0.67 -11.35 -1.19
C SER A 44 -1.33 -10.37 -0.22
N LYS A 45 -1.45 -10.81 1.04
CA LYS A 45 -1.80 -9.91 2.14
C LYS A 45 -0.66 -8.90 2.37
N PRO A 46 -0.95 -7.73 2.98
CA PRO A 46 0.07 -6.78 3.41
C PRO A 46 1.17 -7.43 4.25
N LEU A 47 2.37 -6.85 4.21
CA LEU A 47 3.53 -7.37 4.92
C LEU A 47 3.56 -6.89 6.38
N ASP A 48 3.23 -7.78 7.30
CA ASP A 48 3.20 -7.44 8.73
C ASP A 48 4.57 -7.55 9.41
N LEU A 49 5.33 -8.60 9.08
CA LEU A 49 6.60 -8.94 9.70
C LEU A 49 7.62 -9.38 8.65
N LEU A 50 8.78 -8.73 8.64
CA LEU A 50 9.92 -9.11 7.82
C LEU A 50 11.07 -9.63 8.70
N ILE A 51 11.38 -10.91 8.57
CA ILE A 51 12.48 -11.57 9.29
C ILE A 51 13.70 -11.66 8.37
N ARG A 52 14.87 -11.24 8.87
CA ARG A 52 16.15 -11.38 8.18
C ARG A 52 17.19 -12.03 9.08
N THR A 53 17.82 -13.09 8.59
CA THR A 53 18.84 -13.87 9.30
C THR A 53 20.27 -13.38 8.96
N SER A 54 21.26 -14.05 9.52
CA SER A 54 22.71 -13.85 9.29
C SER A 54 23.28 -12.54 9.86
N GLY A 55 22.57 -11.89 10.79
CA GLY A 55 23.04 -10.69 11.50
C GLY A 55 23.04 -9.40 10.68
N GLU A 56 22.55 -9.43 9.44
CA GLU A 56 22.63 -8.31 8.50
C GLU A 56 21.49 -7.31 8.70
N ILE A 57 21.80 -6.05 8.99
CA ILE A 57 20.81 -4.98 9.22
C ILE A 57 20.58 -4.19 7.91
N ARG A 58 19.96 -4.83 6.93
CA ARG A 58 19.55 -4.20 5.65
C ARG A 58 18.38 -4.95 5.01
N LEU A 59 17.72 -4.37 4.01
CA LEU A 59 16.67 -5.07 3.24
C LEU A 59 17.20 -5.78 2.01
N SER A 60 18.34 -5.35 1.46
CA SER A 60 18.92 -5.91 0.23
C SER A 60 17.94 -5.96 -0.96
N ASP A 61 17.17 -4.88 -1.16
CA ASP A 61 16.24 -4.77 -2.30
C ASP A 61 15.14 -5.85 -2.31
N PHE A 62 14.70 -6.27 -1.12
CA PHE A 62 13.63 -7.23 -0.91
C PHE A 62 12.39 -6.57 -0.31
N LEU A 63 11.26 -6.71 -1.01
CA LEU A 63 9.94 -6.16 -0.67
C LEU A 63 9.96 -4.70 -0.19
N THR A 64 10.78 -3.82 -0.78
CA THR A 64 10.97 -2.46 -0.23
C THR A 64 9.72 -1.60 -0.29
N TRP A 65 8.88 -1.76 -1.33
CA TRP A 65 7.60 -1.07 -1.41
C TRP A 65 6.67 -1.55 -0.29
N GLN A 66 6.48 -2.87 -0.21
CA GLN A 66 5.57 -3.52 0.74
C GLN A 66 6.01 -3.30 2.19
N ALA A 67 7.31 -3.33 2.46
CA ALA A 67 7.87 -3.09 3.79
C ALA A 67 7.80 -1.61 4.22
N SER A 68 7.70 -0.70 3.25
CA SER A 68 7.47 0.73 3.54
C SER A 68 5.99 1.04 3.81
N GLU A 69 5.08 0.13 3.42
CA GLU A 69 3.66 0.28 3.67
C GLU A 69 3.31 -0.12 5.12
N ASN A 70 2.51 0.73 5.78
CA ASN A 70 1.73 0.43 6.96
C ASN A 70 2.39 -0.39 8.08
N GLY A 71 3.52 0.11 8.60
CA GLY A 71 4.01 -0.30 9.91
C GLY A 71 4.56 -1.73 9.97
N THR A 72 5.10 -2.24 8.85
CA THR A 72 5.85 -3.51 8.84
C THR A 72 6.90 -3.53 9.96
N ILE A 73 6.89 -4.60 10.74
CA ILE A 73 7.86 -4.82 11.81
C ILE A 73 9.04 -5.60 11.25
N TYR A 74 10.25 -5.17 11.62
CA TYR A 74 11.50 -5.78 11.15
C TYR A 74 12.15 -6.58 12.28
N LYS A 75 12.52 -7.84 12.00
CA LYS A 75 13.24 -8.70 12.94
C LYS A 75 14.54 -9.19 12.32
N PHE A 76 15.66 -8.66 12.80
CA PHE A 76 17.00 -9.12 12.43
C PHE A 76 17.51 -10.15 13.43
N ILE A 77 18.02 -11.28 12.93
CA ILE A 77 18.45 -12.44 13.72
C ILE A 77 19.89 -12.78 13.32
N GLY A 78 20.73 -13.05 14.32
CA GLY A 78 22.15 -13.35 14.12
C GLY A 78 22.41 -14.70 13.45
N ASN A 79 21.61 -15.72 13.77
CA ASN A 79 21.75 -17.08 13.24
C ASN A 79 21.72 -17.09 11.72
N TYR A 80 22.52 -17.96 11.10
CA TYR A 80 22.45 -18.18 9.66
C TYR A 80 21.13 -18.86 9.27
N TRP A 81 20.69 -18.71 8.01
CA TRP A 81 19.45 -19.33 7.53
C TRP A 81 19.36 -20.85 7.79
N PRO A 82 20.43 -21.66 7.56
CA PRO A 82 20.38 -23.10 7.87
C PRO A 82 20.22 -23.43 9.36
N GLU A 83 20.55 -22.49 10.24
CA GLU A 83 20.47 -22.63 11.70
C GLU A 83 19.18 -22.02 12.27
N PHE A 84 18.34 -21.42 11.42
CA PHE A 84 17.09 -20.79 11.84
C PHE A 84 16.13 -21.85 12.39
N SER A 85 15.84 -21.76 13.68
CA SER A 85 15.07 -22.75 14.42
C SER A 85 13.61 -22.32 14.61
N TRP A 86 12.78 -23.27 15.04
CA TRP A 86 11.42 -22.97 15.48
C TRP A 86 11.37 -21.92 16.60
N TRP A 87 12.36 -21.88 17.48
CA TRP A 87 12.44 -20.91 18.56
C TRP A 87 12.71 -19.48 18.05
N ASP A 88 13.51 -19.36 16.98
CA ASP A 88 13.76 -18.08 16.32
C ASP A 88 12.51 -17.53 15.65
N PHE A 89 11.72 -18.42 15.03
CA PHE A 89 10.41 -18.07 14.50
C PHE A 89 9.45 -17.60 15.60
N LEU A 90 9.30 -18.37 16.69
CA LEU A 90 8.46 -17.97 17.82
C LEU A 90 8.90 -16.64 18.43
N SER A 91 10.20 -16.44 18.63
CA SER A 91 10.76 -15.16 19.11
C SER A 91 10.39 -13.99 18.18
N SER A 92 10.36 -14.24 16.87
CA SER A 92 9.97 -13.25 15.86
C SER A 92 8.48 -12.90 15.96
N ILE A 93 7.62 -13.90 16.17
CA ILE A 93 6.18 -13.69 16.38
C ILE A 93 5.90 -12.93 17.67
N PHE A 94 6.57 -13.28 18.78
CA PHE A 94 6.43 -12.53 20.03
C PHE A 94 6.90 -11.07 19.88
N HIS A 95 8.01 -10.86 19.16
CA HIS A 95 8.49 -9.52 18.86
C HIS A 95 7.48 -8.72 18.03
N TYR A 96 6.85 -9.36 17.04
CA TYR A 96 5.76 -8.75 16.27
C TYR A 96 4.59 -8.35 17.17
N GLN A 97 4.08 -9.26 18.00
CA GLN A 97 2.95 -8.99 18.89
C GLN A 97 3.23 -7.83 19.86
N MET A 98 4.42 -7.80 20.46
CA MET A 98 4.83 -6.73 21.36
C MET A 98 4.94 -5.38 20.64
N SER A 99 5.57 -5.36 19.47
CA SER A 99 5.79 -4.13 18.69
C SER A 99 4.47 -3.60 18.11
N TYR A 100 3.54 -4.49 17.75
CA TYR A 100 2.23 -4.12 17.23
C TYR A 100 1.38 -3.35 18.25
N LEU A 101 1.46 -3.73 19.53
CA LEU A 101 0.80 -2.98 20.61
C LEU A 101 1.34 -1.54 20.69
N GLN A 102 2.64 -1.36 20.58
CA GLN A 102 3.26 -0.03 20.56
C GLN A 102 2.85 0.77 19.31
N LEU A 103 2.88 0.15 18.13
CA LEU A 103 2.46 0.80 16.88
C LEU A 103 0.99 1.23 16.91
N SER A 104 0.08 0.39 17.41
CA SER A 104 -1.34 0.74 17.49
C SER A 104 -1.59 1.96 18.37
N THR A 105 -0.90 2.09 19.50
CA THR A 105 -0.97 3.30 20.35
C THR A 105 -0.45 4.55 19.65
N LEU A 106 0.61 4.44 18.85
CA LEU A 106 1.16 5.56 18.08
C LEU A 106 0.25 5.98 16.91
N ILE A 107 -0.38 5.01 16.24
CA ILE A 107 -1.32 5.29 15.14
C ILE A 107 -2.55 6.01 15.67
N ASN A 108 -3.12 5.51 16.77
CA ASN A 108 -4.31 6.11 17.38
C ASN A 108 -4.04 7.55 17.84
N SER A 109 -2.89 7.81 18.46
CA SER A 109 -2.53 9.17 18.91
C SER A 109 -2.37 10.16 17.74
N LYS A 110 -1.76 9.75 16.62
CA LYS A 110 -1.66 10.60 15.42
C LYS A 110 -3.02 10.97 14.82
N GLN A 111 -3.96 10.02 14.77
CA GLN A 111 -5.30 10.27 14.25
C GLN A 111 -6.07 11.26 15.14
N THR A 112 -5.94 11.15 16.47
CA THR A 112 -6.59 12.09 17.40
C THR A 112 -6.08 13.51 17.23
N THR A 113 -4.77 13.72 17.01
CA THR A 113 -4.19 15.04 16.80
C THR A 113 -4.69 15.70 15.50
N SER A 114 -4.83 14.93 14.41
CA SER A 114 -5.36 15.47 13.14
C SER A 114 -6.86 15.84 13.22
N ILE A 115 -7.64 15.18 14.07
CA ILE A 115 -9.07 15.50 14.25
C ILE A 115 -9.22 16.76 15.11
N GLN A 116 -8.38 16.96 16.13
CA GLN A 116 -8.42 18.15 16.98
C GLN A 116 -8.05 19.44 16.26
N SER A 117 -7.21 19.39 15.22
CA SER A 117 -6.91 20.57 14.39
C SER A 117 -8.07 20.99 13.48
N ILE A 118 -9.04 20.11 13.22
CA ILE A 118 -10.22 20.41 12.37
C ILE A 118 -11.33 21.06 13.21
N ASN A 119 -11.44 20.71 14.48
CA ASN A 119 -12.55 21.13 15.35
C ASN A 119 -12.28 22.41 16.16
N ASN A 120 -11.18 23.13 15.93
CA ASN A 120 -10.87 24.41 16.61
C ASN A 120 -11.19 25.63 15.74
N HIS A 121 -12.12 25.50 14.79
CA HIS A 121 -12.63 26.61 13.99
C HIS A 121 -14.11 26.81 14.35
N ASP A 122 -14.35 27.33 15.55
CA ASP A 122 -15.68 27.76 15.99
C ASP A 122 -15.68 29.28 16.17
N ASP A 123 -16.74 29.86 15.61
CA ASP A 123 -17.31 31.20 15.83
C ASP A 123 -16.73 32.38 15.03
N ASP A 124 -17.10 32.47 13.75
CA ASP A 124 -17.41 33.75 13.07
C ASP A 124 -18.61 33.54 12.12
N ASP A 125 -19.47 34.55 11.98
CA ASP A 125 -20.73 34.51 11.21
C ASP A 125 -20.50 34.19 9.71
N ASP A 126 -20.62 32.92 9.31
CA ASP A 126 -20.39 32.50 7.91
C ASP A 126 -21.56 32.84 6.98
N ASP A 127 -21.25 33.64 5.94
CA ASP A 127 -22.13 33.98 4.83
C ASP A 127 -22.69 32.71 4.15
N GLU A 128 -24.02 32.61 3.99
CA GLU A 128 -24.71 31.46 3.33
C GLU A 128 -24.14 31.11 1.94
N GLN A 129 -23.52 32.08 1.27
CA GLN A 129 -22.86 31.91 -0.02
C GLN A 129 -21.57 31.06 0.09
N GLU A 130 -20.77 31.27 1.13
CA GLU A 130 -19.53 30.52 1.38
C GLU A 130 -19.83 29.06 1.72
N VAL A 131 -20.87 28.82 2.52
CA VAL A 131 -21.35 27.47 2.84
C VAL A 131 -21.79 26.71 1.58
N ASN A 132 -22.48 27.38 0.66
CA ASN A 132 -22.94 26.76 -0.59
C ASN A 132 -21.78 26.46 -1.56
N ASP A 133 -20.80 27.35 -1.67
CA ASP A 133 -19.61 27.13 -2.50
C ASP A 133 -18.73 25.99 -1.95
N ASN A 134 -18.60 25.92 -0.62
CA ASN A 134 -17.95 24.79 0.06
C ASN A 134 -18.67 23.47 -0.21
N LEU A 135 -20.01 23.45 -0.16
CA LEU A 135 -20.82 22.27 -0.47
C LEU A 135 -20.62 21.81 -1.93
N GLN A 136 -20.61 22.75 -2.89
CA GLN A 136 -20.38 22.44 -4.30
C GLN A 136 -18.97 21.87 -4.54
N SER A 137 -17.95 22.43 -3.88
CA SER A 137 -16.58 21.92 -3.97
C SER A 137 -16.46 20.49 -3.43
N MET A 138 -17.12 20.19 -2.31
CA MET A 138 -17.19 18.85 -1.74
C MET A 138 -17.89 17.86 -2.69
N ILE A 139 -19.04 18.25 -3.24
CA ILE A 139 -19.79 17.41 -4.21
C ILE A 139 -18.93 17.12 -5.45
N TYR A 140 -18.21 18.12 -5.96
CA TYR A 140 -17.32 17.93 -7.11
C TYR A 140 -16.19 16.95 -6.79
N SER A 141 -15.50 17.12 -5.66
CA SER A 141 -14.43 16.22 -5.23
C SER A 141 -14.92 14.78 -5.05
N HIS A 142 -16.16 14.60 -4.55
CA HIS A 142 -16.76 13.29 -4.39
C HIS A 142 -16.99 12.61 -5.74
N LYS A 143 -17.60 13.33 -6.69
CA LYS A 143 -17.83 12.82 -8.06
C LYS A 143 -16.52 12.48 -8.77
N GLU A 144 -15.49 13.30 -8.59
CA GLU A 144 -14.16 13.03 -9.16
C GLU A 144 -13.55 11.76 -8.56
N ASN A 145 -13.64 11.57 -7.24
CA ASN A 145 -13.20 10.37 -6.54
C ASN A 145 -13.96 9.11 -6.99
N GLU A 146 -15.28 9.20 -7.18
CA GLU A 146 -16.09 8.10 -7.71
C GLU A 146 -15.65 7.72 -9.13
N ALA A 147 -15.46 8.71 -10.01
CA ALA A 147 -15.00 8.49 -11.37
C ALA A 147 -13.59 7.89 -11.41
N HIS A 148 -12.69 8.35 -10.53
CA HIS A 148 -11.37 7.77 -10.32
C HIS A 148 -11.48 6.29 -9.92
N GLN A 149 -12.25 5.97 -8.87
CA GLN A 149 -12.41 4.61 -8.39
C GLN A 149 -12.99 3.69 -9.47
N GLN A 150 -13.95 4.18 -10.26
CA GLN A 150 -14.54 3.41 -11.35
C GLN A 150 -13.52 3.06 -12.43
N ARG A 151 -12.69 4.02 -12.86
CA ARG A 151 -11.63 3.78 -13.85
C ARG A 151 -10.57 2.82 -13.31
N VAL A 152 -10.12 3.02 -12.07
CA VAL A 152 -9.13 2.15 -11.42
C VAL A 152 -9.65 0.73 -11.32
N ASN A 153 -10.87 0.52 -10.81
CA ASN A 153 -11.46 -0.82 -10.68
C ASN A 153 -11.57 -1.51 -12.04
N SER A 154 -12.06 -0.81 -13.06
CA SER A 154 -12.16 -1.35 -14.42
C SER A 154 -10.78 -1.76 -14.99
N PHE A 155 -9.75 -0.97 -14.73
CA PHE A 155 -8.37 -1.28 -15.11
C PHE A 155 -7.84 -2.52 -14.39
N LEU A 156 -8.06 -2.63 -13.08
CA LEU A 156 -7.61 -3.79 -12.29
C LEU A 156 -8.31 -5.07 -12.72
N ASP A 157 -9.61 -5.03 -13.00
CA ASP A 157 -10.36 -6.17 -13.54
C ASP A 157 -9.76 -6.63 -14.89
N CYS A 158 -9.39 -5.68 -15.75
CA CYS A 158 -8.75 -5.99 -17.02
C CYS A 158 -7.36 -6.62 -16.83
N LEU A 159 -6.59 -6.11 -15.86
CA LEU A 159 -5.27 -6.63 -15.52
C LEU A 159 -5.35 -8.08 -15.04
N ASP A 160 -6.31 -8.39 -14.17
CA ASP A 160 -6.51 -9.75 -13.65
C ASP A 160 -7.00 -10.71 -14.73
N ASN A 161 -7.92 -10.29 -15.60
CA ASN A 161 -8.31 -11.09 -16.76
C ASN A 161 -7.12 -11.43 -17.67
N THR A 162 -6.27 -10.44 -17.96
CA THR A 162 -5.07 -10.64 -18.80
C THR A 162 -4.08 -11.60 -18.15
N PHE A 163 -3.92 -11.51 -16.83
CA PHE A 163 -3.06 -12.39 -16.06
C PHE A 163 -3.52 -13.85 -16.11
N TRP A 164 -4.80 -14.10 -15.84
CA TRP A 164 -5.35 -15.46 -15.85
C TRP A 164 -5.33 -16.07 -17.25
N GLN A 165 -5.63 -15.31 -18.30
CA GLN A 165 -5.50 -15.77 -19.68
C GLN A 165 -4.08 -16.25 -20.01
N LYS A 166 -3.05 -15.46 -19.63
CA LYS A 166 -1.65 -15.85 -19.81
C LYS A 166 -1.31 -17.13 -19.03
N MET A 167 -1.78 -17.24 -17.80
CA MET A 167 -1.55 -18.44 -16.98
C MET A 167 -2.19 -19.68 -17.58
N THR A 168 -3.41 -19.58 -18.10
CA THR A 168 -4.09 -20.70 -18.79
C THR A 168 -3.31 -21.17 -20.01
N ILE A 169 -2.77 -20.23 -20.81
CA ILE A 169 -1.97 -20.56 -22.00
C ILE A 169 -0.65 -21.25 -21.61
N LEU A 170 0.00 -20.80 -20.53
CA LEU A 170 1.26 -21.40 -20.05
C LEU A 170 1.09 -22.78 -19.41
N ALA A 171 -0.13 -23.10 -18.95
CA ALA A 171 -0.46 -24.37 -18.32
C ALA A 171 -0.93 -25.45 -19.33
N ALA A 172 -1.18 -25.07 -20.59
CA ALA A 172 -1.58 -25.95 -21.69
C ALA A 172 -0.38 -26.40 -22.53
#